data_AF-A0AAD4GN82-F1
#
_entry.id   AF-A0AAD4GN82-F1
#
_cell.length_a   1.000
_cell.length_b   1.000
_cell.length_c   1.000
_cell.angle_alpha   90.00
_cell.angle_beta   90.00
_cell.angle_gamma   90.00
#
_symmetry.space_group_name_H-M   'P 1'
#
loop_
_entity.id
_entity.type
_entity.pdbx_description
1 polymer ?
#
loop_
_entity_poly.entity_id
_entity_poly.type
_entity_poly.pdbx_seq_one_letter_code
_entity_poly.pdbx_strand_id
1 'polypeptide(L)'
;MPTLSPFQRLPPEIRYQIYEDLFPPCRVQIIRRKDVGPARKSHYRLYHRPCRIRDTQTQRVTGTSRTARRTASTLLALTMTCRVVYCETIFLLYSSMQFIFTSTKAVSRFLKTTRPDAQAAIQHIELSHIMYNEPKLTVNRIYKERSDRAWYDVCKLMAKATKSLRVLHFRLRIRDWPIRLQVGERWSLPLAEFGDREERLHYVDIQLKTPMFDRAEVQAVARELEATLMDPAEFQMREDERLARKLSPAKKARNVLRLVFDMS
;
A
#
# COMPACT_ATOMS: atom_id res chain seq x y z
N MET A 1 -7.66 3.72 44.59
CA MET A 1 -7.13 3.09 43.35
C MET A 1 -8.22 3.13 42.29
N PRO A 2 -7.99 3.68 41.09
CA PRO A 2 -8.99 3.65 40.03
C PRO A 2 -9.31 2.19 39.68
N THR A 3 -10.59 1.83 39.72
CA THR A 3 -11.06 0.47 39.42
C THR A 3 -10.87 0.19 37.93
N LEU A 4 -10.05 -0.81 37.60
CA LEU A 4 -9.87 -1.25 36.23
C LEU A 4 -11.20 -1.75 35.66
N SER A 5 -11.48 -1.39 34.41
CA SER A 5 -12.65 -1.90 33.68
C SER A 5 -12.58 -3.44 33.58
N PRO A 6 -13.73 -4.15 33.45
CA PRO A 6 -13.74 -5.60 33.30
C PRO A 6 -12.84 -6.09 32.15
N PHE A 7 -12.82 -5.36 31.04
CA PHE A 7 -11.96 -5.67 29.91
C PHE A 7 -10.47 -5.55 30.26
N GLN A 8 -10.05 -4.52 31.00
CA GLN A 8 -8.65 -4.35 31.43
C GLN A 8 -8.19 -5.36 32.49
N ARG A 9 -9.11 -6.13 33.10
CA ARG A 9 -8.76 -7.22 34.02
C ARG A 9 -8.40 -8.51 33.29
N LEU A 10 -8.69 -8.59 32.00
CA LEU A 10 -8.29 -9.73 31.18
C LEU A 10 -6.75 -9.75 31.00
N PRO A 11 -6.14 -10.95 30.93
CA PRO A 11 -4.73 -11.07 30.58
C PRO A 11 -4.40 -10.35 29.26
N PRO A 12 -3.21 -9.74 29.12
CA PRO A 12 -2.80 -9.05 27.90
C PRO A 12 -2.95 -9.89 26.63
N GLU A 13 -2.71 -11.21 26.71
CA GLU A 13 -2.80 -12.16 25.59
C GLU A 13 -4.23 -12.26 25.06
N ILE A 14 -5.20 -12.37 25.98
CA ILE A 14 -6.63 -12.43 25.62
C ILE A 14 -7.09 -11.10 25.05
N ARG A 15 -6.63 -9.98 25.62
CA ARG A 15 -6.94 -8.64 25.07
C ARG A 15 -6.36 -8.47 23.67
N TYR A 16 -5.15 -8.96 23.44
CA TYR A 16 -4.50 -8.93 22.14
C TYR A 16 -5.27 -9.74 21.09
N GLN A 17 -5.70 -10.97 21.42
CA GLN A 17 -6.57 -11.77 20.53
C GLN A 17 -7.87 -11.04 20.19
N ILE A 18 -8.53 -10.43 21.18
CA ILE A 18 -9.73 -9.63 20.95
C ILE A 18 -9.43 -8.45 20.02
N TYR A 19 -8.29 -7.78 20.19
CA TYR A 19 -7.90 -6.71 19.28
C TYR A 19 -7.63 -7.23 17.86
N GLU A 20 -6.99 -8.38 17.68
CA GLU A 20 -6.77 -8.94 16.33
C GLU A 20 -8.09 -9.14 15.58
N ASP A 21 -9.13 -9.65 16.25
CA ASP A 21 -10.47 -9.80 15.68
C ASP A 21 -11.14 -8.45 15.36
N LEU A 22 -10.87 -7.43 16.18
CA LEU A 22 -11.45 -6.09 16.02
C LEU A 22 -10.75 -5.24 14.96
N PHE A 23 -9.56 -5.64 14.48
CA PHE A 23 -8.74 -4.87 13.53
C PHE A 23 -8.69 -5.53 12.14
N PRO A 24 -9.81 -5.58 11.39
CA PRO A 24 -9.80 -6.10 10.04
C PRO A 24 -8.99 -5.20 9.09
N PRO A 25 -8.46 -5.75 7.98
CA PRO A 25 -7.72 -4.99 6.99
C PRO A 25 -8.49 -3.76 6.49
N CYS A 26 -7.87 -2.59 6.60
CA CYS A 26 -8.47 -1.32 6.20
C CYS A 26 -7.62 -0.60 5.17
N ARG A 27 -8.23 -0.12 4.09
CA ARG A 27 -7.51 0.57 3.02
C ARG A 27 -7.76 2.06 3.05
N VAL A 28 -6.70 2.85 3.21
CA VAL A 28 -6.79 4.30 3.40
C VAL A 28 -5.82 5.05 2.50
N GLN A 29 -6.33 6.06 1.80
CA GLN A 29 -5.51 6.99 1.05
C GLN A 29 -5.08 8.15 1.95
N ILE A 30 -3.77 8.38 2.04
CA ILE A 30 -3.21 9.52 2.76
C ILE A 30 -3.06 10.69 1.80
N ILE A 31 -3.75 11.79 2.13
CA ILE A 31 -3.84 12.98 1.29
C ILE A 31 -3.26 14.16 2.06
N ARG A 32 -2.29 14.84 1.45
CA ARG A 32 -1.81 16.13 1.95
C ARG A 32 -2.66 17.24 1.37
N ARG A 33 -3.35 18.02 2.22
CA ARG A 33 -4.14 19.19 1.78
C ARG A 33 -3.70 20.44 2.52
N LYS A 34 -3.86 21.59 1.88
CA LYS A 34 -3.69 22.90 2.50
C LYS A 34 -4.95 23.16 3.32
N ASP A 35 -4.80 23.40 4.61
CA ASP A 35 -5.91 23.82 5.46
C ASP A 35 -6.18 25.30 5.16
N VAL A 36 -7.38 25.59 4.66
CA VAL A 36 -7.82 26.94 4.29
C VAL A 36 -8.80 27.39 5.37
N GLY A 37 -8.28 27.68 6.55
CA GLY A 37 -9.04 28.31 7.63
C GLY A 37 -8.99 29.83 7.54
N PRO A 38 -9.82 30.54 8.33
CA PRO A 38 -9.83 32.01 8.40
C PRO A 38 -8.54 32.61 9.00
N ALA A 39 -7.67 31.78 9.58
CA ALA A 39 -6.39 32.20 10.12
C ALA A 39 -5.37 32.54 9.02
N ARG A 40 -4.64 33.65 9.18
CA ARG A 40 -3.64 34.21 8.22
C ARG A 40 -2.52 33.25 7.79
N LYS A 41 -2.32 32.10 8.46
CA LYS A 41 -1.27 31.12 8.11
C LYS A 41 -1.88 29.80 7.67
N SER A 42 -1.79 29.52 6.37
CA SER A 42 -2.19 28.24 5.82
C SER A 42 -1.18 27.15 6.16
N HIS A 43 -1.59 26.13 6.90
CA HIS A 43 -0.77 24.96 7.19
C HIS A 43 -1.23 23.79 6.34
N TYR A 44 -0.30 23.03 5.77
CA TYR A 44 -0.67 21.76 5.16
C TYR A 44 -0.91 20.72 6.26
N ARG A 45 -1.93 19.88 6.14
CA ARG A 45 -2.21 18.75 7.03
C ARG A 45 -2.36 17.45 6.26
N LEU A 46 -2.25 16.32 6.97
CA LEU A 46 -2.58 15.01 6.43
C LEU A 46 -4.03 14.69 6.76
N TYR A 47 -4.73 14.16 5.77
CA TYR A 47 -6.07 13.62 5.88
C TYR A 47 -6.06 12.19 5.37
N HIS A 48 -6.98 11.38 5.85
CA HIS A 48 -7.19 10.05 5.32
C HIS A 48 -8.52 10.00 4.56
N ARG A 49 -8.57 9.19 3.52
CA ARG A 49 -9.79 8.87 2.78
C ARG A 49 -9.94 7.35 2.74
N PRO A 50 -11.00 6.77 3.33
CA PRO A 50 -11.25 5.34 3.21
C PRO A 50 -11.46 4.93 1.75
N CYS A 51 -10.88 3.81 1.37
CA CYS A 51 -10.92 3.23 0.04
C CYS A 51 -11.44 1.79 0.10
N ARG A 52 -11.85 1.23 -1.05
CA ARG A 52 -12.24 -0.19 -1.13
C ARG A 52 -11.06 -1.06 -0.71
N ILE A 53 -11.33 -2.06 0.12
CA ILE A 53 -10.33 -2.93 0.74
C ILE A 53 -9.70 -3.82 -0.33
N ARG A 54 -8.44 -4.23 -0.15
CA ARG A 54 -7.90 -5.37 -0.88
C ARG A 54 -7.94 -6.60 0.01
N ASP A 55 -8.42 -7.67 -0.57
CA ASP A 55 -8.33 -9.00 0.02
C ASP A 55 -6.86 -9.34 0.29
N THR A 56 -6.53 -9.82 1.48
CA THR A 56 -5.14 -10.06 1.91
C THR A 56 -4.50 -11.24 1.20
N GLN A 57 -5.28 -12.20 0.69
CA GLN A 57 -4.77 -13.36 -0.02
C GLN A 57 -4.66 -13.07 -1.51
N THR A 58 -5.76 -12.64 -2.13
CA THR A 58 -5.83 -12.44 -3.59
C THR A 58 -5.31 -11.08 -4.04
N GLN A 59 -5.18 -10.13 -3.11
CA GLN A 59 -4.80 -8.73 -3.37
C GLN A 59 -5.74 -8.01 -4.34
N ARG A 60 -6.91 -8.59 -4.61
CA ARG A 60 -7.96 -7.98 -5.43
C ARG A 60 -8.74 -6.98 -4.60
N VAL A 61 -9.19 -5.92 -5.25
CA VAL A 61 -10.06 -4.94 -4.59
C VAL A 61 -11.42 -5.57 -4.36
N THR A 62 -11.77 -5.78 -3.10
CA THR A 62 -13.01 -6.39 -2.63
C THR A 62 -13.79 -5.42 -1.73
N GLY A 63 -15.09 -5.67 -1.61
CA GLY A 63 -15.96 -4.93 -0.69
C GLY A 63 -16.47 -3.57 -1.18
N THR A 64 -17.40 -3.02 -0.41
CA THR A 64 -18.06 -1.75 -0.71
C THR A 64 -17.35 -0.58 -0.01
N SER A 65 -17.42 0.62 -0.59
CA SER A 65 -16.85 1.83 0.01
C SER A 65 -17.48 2.20 1.37
N ARG A 66 -18.69 1.68 1.67
CA ARG A 66 -19.41 1.97 2.92
C ARG A 66 -18.84 1.17 4.08
N THR A 67 -18.56 -0.11 3.85
CA THR A 67 -17.93 -1.02 4.82
C THR A 67 -16.57 -0.48 5.25
N ALA A 68 -15.73 -0.09 4.28
CA ALA A 68 -14.39 0.45 4.55
C ALA A 68 -14.38 1.76 5.38
N ARG A 69 -15.40 2.61 5.23
CA ARG A 69 -15.51 3.85 6.01
C ARG A 69 -15.88 3.57 7.46
N ARG A 70 -16.81 2.64 7.69
CA ARG A 70 -17.25 2.27 9.04
C ARG A 70 -16.09 1.62 9.80
N THR A 71 -15.39 0.65 9.20
CA THR A 71 -14.25 -0.02 9.84
C THR A 71 -13.16 0.96 10.21
N ALA A 72 -12.67 1.77 9.27
CA ALA A 72 -11.60 2.74 9.56
C ALA A 72 -11.94 3.73 10.70
N SER A 73 -13.22 4.14 10.80
CA SER A 73 -13.67 5.05 11.86
C SER A 73 -13.73 4.35 13.22
N THR A 74 -14.22 3.11 13.26
CA THR A 74 -14.28 2.30 14.48
C THR A 74 -12.89 2.00 15.03
N LEU A 75 -11.92 1.66 14.18
CA LEU A 75 -10.54 1.38 14.60
C LEU A 75 -9.88 2.60 15.26
N LEU A 76 -10.00 3.76 14.61
CA LEU A 76 -9.47 5.00 15.16
C LEU A 76 -10.16 5.38 16.48
N ALA A 77 -11.47 5.19 16.58
CA ALA A 77 -12.20 5.45 17.81
C ALA A 77 -11.72 4.54 18.96
N LEU A 78 -11.53 3.24 18.69
CA LEU A 78 -11.06 2.27 19.68
C LEU A 78 -9.67 2.63 20.21
N THR A 79 -8.71 2.89 19.31
CA THR A 79 -7.34 3.27 19.67
C THR A 79 -7.29 4.58 20.48
N MET A 80 -8.27 5.47 20.33
CA MET A 80 -8.33 6.77 21.02
C MET A 80 -9.16 6.74 22.31
N THR A 81 -9.68 5.59 22.74
CA THR A 81 -10.52 5.47 23.95
C THR A 81 -9.74 5.76 25.24
N CYS A 82 -8.59 5.11 25.44
CA CYS A 82 -7.74 5.33 26.60
C CYS A 82 -6.27 5.01 26.30
N ARG A 83 -5.36 5.47 27.16
CA ARG A 83 -3.91 5.30 26.97
C ARG A 83 -3.45 3.84 26.94
N VAL A 84 -4.09 2.96 27.70
CA VAL A 84 -3.76 1.52 27.73
C VAL A 84 -4.09 0.88 26.39
N VAL A 85 -5.33 1.04 25.92
CA VAL A 85 -5.78 0.53 24.61
C VAL A 85 -4.96 1.15 23.49
N TYR A 86 -4.64 2.44 23.56
CA TYR A 86 -3.74 3.09 22.59
C TYR A 86 -2.40 2.37 22.49
N CYS A 87 -1.72 2.15 23.62
CA CYS A 87 -0.40 1.52 23.62
C CYS A 87 -0.43 0.09 23.07
N GLU A 88 -1.50 -0.65 23.33
CA GLU A 88 -1.65 -2.04 22.89
C GLU A 88 -2.06 -2.16 21.43
N THR A 89 -2.88 -1.23 20.94
CA THR A 89 -3.49 -1.35 19.60
C THR A 89 -2.82 -0.52 18.53
N ILE A 90 -1.93 0.42 18.87
CA ILE A 90 -1.33 1.31 17.86
C ILE A 90 -0.58 0.54 16.78
N PHE A 91 0.14 -0.53 17.12
CA PHE A 91 0.85 -1.34 16.12
C PHE A 91 -0.09 -2.20 15.28
N LEU A 92 -1.15 -2.76 15.89
CA LEU A 92 -2.23 -3.44 15.17
C LEU A 92 -2.94 -2.50 14.18
N LEU A 93 -3.11 -1.23 14.55
CA LEU A 93 -3.68 -0.22 13.66
C LEU A 93 -2.82 -0.04 12.41
N TYR A 94 -1.50 0.11 12.56
CA TYR A 94 -0.61 0.32 11.40
C TYR A 94 -0.36 -0.95 10.59
N SER A 95 -0.35 -2.12 11.21
CA SER A 95 -0.16 -3.41 10.51
C SER A 95 -1.40 -3.82 9.70
N SER A 96 -2.61 -3.52 10.20
CA SER A 96 -3.88 -3.79 9.50
C SER A 96 -4.19 -2.77 8.39
N MET A 97 -3.45 -1.65 8.31
CA MET A 97 -3.70 -0.61 7.32
C MET A 97 -2.97 -0.85 5.99
N GLN A 98 -3.72 -0.71 4.89
CA GLN A 98 -3.23 -0.66 3.52
C GLN A 98 -3.15 0.82 3.10
N PHE A 99 -1.94 1.38 3.16
CA PHE A 99 -1.74 2.81 2.92
C PHE A 99 -1.54 3.13 1.45
N ILE A 100 -2.34 4.06 0.92
CA ILE A 100 -2.19 4.55 -0.46
C ILE A 100 -1.60 5.95 -0.44
N PHE A 101 -0.48 6.12 -1.13
CA PHE A 101 0.16 7.41 -1.34
C PHE A 101 0.17 7.77 -2.82
N THR A 102 -0.23 9.00 -3.11
CA THR A 102 -0.28 9.57 -4.48
C THR A 102 0.64 10.77 -4.65
N SER A 103 1.36 11.15 -3.60
CA SER A 103 2.20 12.34 -3.57
C SER A 103 3.42 12.11 -2.69
N THR A 104 4.60 12.44 -3.20
CA THR A 104 5.86 12.42 -2.46
C THR A 104 5.77 13.26 -1.19
N LYS A 105 5.17 14.45 -1.27
CA LYS A 105 4.95 15.34 -0.12
C LYS A 105 4.04 14.74 0.95
N ALA A 106 3.11 13.86 0.58
CA ALA A 106 2.26 13.16 1.54
C ALA A 106 3.07 12.10 2.29
N VAL A 107 3.88 11.31 1.56
CA VAL A 107 4.79 10.32 2.17
C VAL A 107 5.79 10.99 3.11
N SER A 108 6.53 12.00 2.64
CA SER A 108 7.56 12.65 3.46
C SER A 108 6.97 13.22 4.74
N ARG A 109 5.74 13.72 4.71
CA ARG A 109 5.09 14.19 5.93
C ARG A 109 4.61 13.04 6.80
N PHE A 110 4.00 12.01 6.22
CA PHE A 110 3.52 10.85 6.96
C PHE A 110 4.66 10.21 7.75
N LEU A 111 5.83 10.04 7.14
CA LEU A 111 7.03 9.54 7.80
C LEU A 111 7.63 10.52 8.82
N LYS A 112 7.39 11.83 8.68
CA LYS A 112 7.82 12.81 9.71
C LYS A 112 6.89 12.86 10.91
N THR A 113 5.61 12.55 10.74
CA THR A 113 4.59 12.66 11.80
C THR A 113 4.32 11.34 12.51
N THR A 114 4.56 10.22 11.86
CA THR A 114 4.34 8.88 12.42
C THR A 114 5.55 8.46 13.23
N ARG A 115 5.36 7.78 14.36
CA ARG A 115 6.49 7.27 15.17
C ARG A 115 7.27 6.19 14.42
N PRO A 116 8.60 6.07 14.59
CA PRO A 116 9.40 5.04 13.92
C PRO A 116 8.90 3.61 14.15
N ASP A 117 8.51 3.27 15.39
CA ASP A 117 7.95 1.95 15.73
C ASP A 117 6.67 1.64 14.94
N ALA A 118 5.81 2.66 14.79
CA ALA A 118 4.57 2.54 14.02
C ALA A 118 4.84 2.45 12.52
N GLN A 119 5.87 3.13 12.01
CA GLN A 119 6.31 2.98 10.62
C GLN A 119 6.82 1.56 10.35
N ALA A 120 7.59 1.00 11.29
CA ALA A 120 8.13 -0.35 11.16
C ALA A 120 7.03 -1.41 11.09
N ALA A 121 5.92 -1.21 11.81
CA ALA A 121 4.76 -2.11 11.80
C ALA A 121 3.93 -2.11 10.50
N ILE A 122 4.17 -1.18 9.57
CA ILE A 122 3.40 -1.08 8.33
C ILE A 122 3.71 -2.28 7.41
N GLN A 123 2.67 -3.02 7.03
CA GLN A 123 2.80 -4.23 6.23
C GLN A 123 2.37 -4.07 4.76
N HIS A 124 1.59 -3.03 4.43
CA HIS A 124 1.03 -2.86 3.08
C HIS A 124 1.10 -1.41 2.61
N ILE A 125 1.80 -1.18 1.50
CA ILE A 125 1.90 0.14 0.85
C ILE A 125 1.44 0.05 -0.60
N GLU A 126 0.67 1.05 -1.03
CA GLU A 126 0.44 1.37 -2.43
C GLU A 126 1.01 2.73 -2.77
N LEU A 127 1.90 2.77 -3.75
CA LEU A 127 2.47 4.00 -4.28
C LEU A 127 1.94 4.26 -5.68
N SER A 128 1.48 5.49 -5.93
CA SER A 128 1.18 5.97 -7.27
C SER A 128 1.96 7.23 -7.56
N HIS A 129 2.75 7.18 -8.63
CA HIS A 129 3.59 8.29 -9.06
C HIS A 129 3.45 8.53 -10.57
N ILE A 130 3.52 9.80 -10.95
CA ILE A 130 3.55 10.25 -12.33
C ILE A 130 4.83 11.06 -12.47
N MET A 131 5.74 10.58 -13.31
CA MET A 131 7.02 11.25 -13.54
C MET A 131 6.80 12.57 -14.26
N TYR A 132 7.77 13.48 -14.09
CA TYR A 132 7.77 14.75 -14.80
C TYR A 132 8.15 14.51 -16.27
N ASN A 133 7.46 15.18 -17.20
CA ASN A 133 7.80 15.10 -18.63
C ASN A 133 9.18 15.69 -18.91
N GLU A 134 9.79 15.31 -20.03
CA GLU A 134 10.96 16.05 -20.50
C GLU A 134 10.64 17.50 -20.82
N PRO A 135 11.40 18.46 -20.26
CA PRO A 135 11.20 19.86 -20.54
C PRO A 135 11.72 20.21 -21.93
N LYS A 136 10.91 20.97 -22.69
CA LYS A 136 11.32 21.52 -24.00
C LYS A 136 12.48 22.51 -23.89
N LEU A 137 12.55 23.23 -22.77
CA LEU A 137 13.57 24.24 -22.50
C LEU A 137 14.53 23.73 -21.43
N THR A 138 15.83 23.85 -21.66
CA THR A 138 16.89 23.42 -20.74
C THR A 138 16.78 24.06 -19.36
N VAL A 139 16.32 25.30 -19.28
CA VAL A 139 16.08 26.01 -18.00
C VAL A 139 15.08 25.29 -17.09
N ASN A 140 14.12 24.54 -17.66
CA ASN A 140 13.11 23.81 -16.90
C ASN A 140 13.57 22.43 -16.43
N ARG A 141 14.77 21.99 -16.85
CA ARG A 141 15.38 20.72 -16.43
C ARG A 141 15.54 20.60 -14.92
N ILE A 142 15.82 21.72 -14.24
CA ILE A 142 15.93 21.77 -12.78
C ILE A 142 14.67 21.28 -12.06
N TYR A 143 13.47 21.49 -12.64
CA TYR A 143 12.21 21.06 -12.04
C TYR A 143 12.01 19.56 -12.16
N LYS A 144 12.41 18.97 -13.31
CA LYS A 144 12.41 17.53 -13.52
C LYS A 144 13.37 16.86 -12.54
N GLU A 145 14.63 17.29 -12.52
CA GLU A 145 15.65 16.71 -11.64
C GLU A 145 15.27 16.81 -10.17
N ARG A 146 14.65 17.94 -9.75
CA ARG A 146 14.11 18.09 -8.40
C ARG A 146 12.96 17.11 -8.11
N SER A 147 12.08 16.88 -9.09
CA SER A 147 10.96 15.94 -8.95
C SER A 147 11.48 14.50 -8.83
N ASP A 148 12.40 14.10 -9.70
CA ASP A 148 12.96 12.75 -9.75
C ASP A 148 13.76 12.45 -8.48
N ARG A 149 14.57 13.42 -8.02
CA ARG A 149 15.29 13.31 -6.75
C ARG A 149 14.33 13.21 -5.56
N ALA A 150 13.30 14.06 -5.51
CA ALA A 150 12.30 13.99 -4.45
C ALA A 150 11.53 12.66 -4.44
N TRP A 151 11.38 12.03 -5.61
CA TRP A 151 10.80 10.71 -5.72
C TRP A 151 11.72 9.61 -5.18
N TYR A 152 12.97 9.59 -5.65
CA TYR A 152 14.00 8.67 -5.18
C TYR A 152 14.18 8.74 -3.66
N ASP A 153 14.35 9.96 -3.12
CA ASP A 153 14.52 10.18 -1.68
C ASP A 153 13.33 9.64 -0.87
N VAL A 154 12.11 9.77 -1.40
CA VAL A 154 10.90 9.28 -0.74
C VAL A 154 10.81 7.76 -0.74
N CYS A 155 11.15 7.10 -1.86
CA CYS A 155 11.19 5.64 -1.92
C CYS A 155 12.23 5.09 -0.94
N LYS A 156 13.44 5.66 -0.95
CA LYS A 156 14.51 5.30 -0.01
C LYS A 156 14.10 5.45 1.45
N LEU A 157 13.51 6.60 1.80
CA LEU A 157 13.01 6.84 3.16
C LEU A 157 11.90 5.86 3.55
N MET A 158 10.98 5.57 2.62
CA MET A 158 9.89 4.63 2.87
C MET A 158 10.41 3.21 3.08
N ALA A 159 11.28 2.72 2.19
CA ALA A 159 11.86 1.39 2.29
C ALA A 159 12.57 1.18 3.63
N LYS A 160 13.37 2.17 4.07
CA LYS A 160 14.05 2.16 5.38
C LYS A 160 13.09 2.20 6.57
N ALA A 161 11.99 2.95 6.45
CA ALA A 161 11.03 3.15 7.53
C ALA A 161 10.14 1.92 7.77
N THR A 162 9.67 1.27 6.69
CA THR A 162 8.67 0.20 6.76
C THR A 162 9.33 -1.17 6.76
N LYS A 163 9.91 -1.57 7.90
CA LYS A 163 10.68 -2.81 8.05
C LYS A 163 9.87 -4.11 7.92
N SER A 164 8.59 -4.10 8.31
CA SER A 164 7.70 -5.26 8.19
C SER A 164 6.81 -5.24 6.93
N LEU A 165 7.18 -4.44 5.92
CA LEU A 165 6.44 -4.39 4.65
C LEU A 165 6.45 -5.76 3.99
N ARG A 166 5.26 -6.29 3.71
CA ARG A 166 5.07 -7.56 3.00
C ARG A 166 4.45 -7.37 1.61
N VAL A 167 3.64 -6.32 1.47
CA VAL A 167 2.86 -6.08 0.25
C VAL A 167 3.12 -4.69 -0.31
N LEU A 168 3.58 -4.64 -1.57
CA LEU A 168 3.84 -3.42 -2.31
C LEU A 168 3.02 -3.38 -3.61
N HIS A 169 2.13 -2.40 -3.75
CA HIS A 169 1.53 -2.08 -5.05
C HIS A 169 2.16 -0.80 -5.58
N PHE A 170 2.59 -0.81 -6.83
CA PHE A 170 3.29 0.30 -7.42
C PHE A 170 2.69 0.67 -8.76
N ARG A 171 2.24 1.91 -8.91
CA ARG A 171 1.68 2.45 -10.15
C ARG A 171 2.53 3.62 -10.62
N LEU A 172 3.31 3.40 -11.67
CA LEU A 172 4.20 4.40 -12.23
C LEU A 172 3.78 4.77 -13.63
N ARG A 173 3.61 6.07 -13.87
CA ARG A 173 3.51 6.61 -15.22
C ARG A 173 4.86 7.22 -15.60
N ILE A 174 5.60 6.51 -16.45
CA ILE A 174 6.92 6.91 -16.93
C ILE A 174 6.70 7.95 -18.04
N ARG A 175 7.42 9.07 -17.93
CA ARG A 175 7.35 10.23 -18.84
C ARG A 175 8.74 10.75 -19.23
N ASP A 176 9.76 9.93 -18.95
CA ASP A 176 11.16 10.20 -19.28
C ASP A 176 11.41 9.94 -20.76
N TRP A 177 12.33 10.72 -21.33
CA TRP A 177 12.78 10.55 -22.70
C TRP A 177 14.21 11.11 -22.90
N PRO A 178 15.07 10.46 -23.70
CA PRO A 178 14.96 9.08 -24.18
C PRO A 178 15.21 8.08 -23.03
N ILE A 179 14.55 6.92 -23.09
CA ILE A 179 14.75 5.80 -22.14
C ILE A 179 14.86 4.48 -22.89
N ARG A 180 15.57 3.51 -22.31
CA ARG A 180 15.49 2.10 -22.70
C ARG A 180 14.64 1.43 -21.64
N LEU A 181 13.50 0.85 -21.99
CA LEU A 181 12.63 0.26 -20.99
C LEU A 181 13.26 -1.02 -20.42
N GLN A 182 14.14 -0.86 -19.43
CA GLN A 182 14.99 -1.90 -18.84
C GLN A 182 15.16 -1.61 -17.34
N VAL A 183 15.28 -2.67 -16.55
CA VAL A 183 15.58 -2.58 -15.11
C VAL A 183 17.01 -2.08 -14.90
N GLY A 184 17.21 -1.22 -13.91
CA GLY A 184 18.49 -0.56 -13.64
C GLY A 184 18.60 0.85 -14.24
N GLU A 185 17.67 1.24 -15.11
CA GLU A 185 17.57 2.62 -15.55
C GLU A 185 17.09 3.57 -14.44
N ARG A 186 17.35 4.87 -14.62
CA ARG A 186 17.03 5.93 -13.65
C ARG A 186 15.59 5.89 -13.14
N TRP A 187 14.63 5.61 -14.00
CA TRP A 187 13.21 5.54 -13.62
C TRP A 187 12.91 4.38 -12.66
N SER A 188 13.71 3.30 -12.72
CA SER A 188 13.56 2.07 -11.93
C SER A 188 14.36 2.09 -10.62
N LEU A 189 15.42 2.91 -10.52
CA LEU A 189 16.26 2.98 -9.30
C LEU A 189 15.49 3.21 -8.00
N PRO A 190 14.44 4.07 -7.93
CA PRO A 190 13.66 4.23 -6.69
C PRO A 190 12.97 2.94 -6.24
N LEU A 191 12.66 2.01 -7.15
CA LEU A 191 12.04 0.73 -6.82
C LEU A 191 13.05 -0.24 -6.20
N ALA A 192 14.31 -0.21 -6.65
CA ALA A 192 15.36 -1.09 -6.16
C ALA A 192 15.61 -0.93 -4.66
N GLU A 193 15.33 0.26 -4.08
CA GLU A 193 15.40 0.52 -2.64
C GLU A 193 14.50 -0.42 -1.82
N PHE A 194 13.43 -0.98 -2.42
CA PHE A 194 12.56 -1.95 -1.75
C PHE A 194 13.07 -3.39 -1.83
N GLY A 195 14.09 -3.67 -2.65
CA GLY A 195 14.70 -5.00 -2.79
C GLY A 195 15.88 -5.24 -1.85
N ASP A 196 16.52 -4.17 -1.37
CA ASP A 196 17.67 -4.22 -0.45
C ASP A 196 17.21 -4.38 1.01
N ARG A 197 16.54 -5.48 1.31
CA ARG A 197 15.92 -5.77 2.61
C ARG A 197 16.26 -7.16 3.09
N GLU A 198 16.36 -7.32 4.41
CA GLU A 198 16.55 -8.63 5.07
C GLU A 198 15.34 -9.55 4.80
N GLU A 199 14.13 -9.05 5.06
CA GLU A 199 12.88 -9.72 4.70
C GLU A 199 12.41 -9.26 3.31
N ARG A 200 12.30 -10.23 2.39
CA ARG A 200 11.76 -10.01 1.05
C ARG A 200 10.26 -9.80 1.06
N LEU A 201 9.76 -9.12 0.03
CA LEU A 201 8.34 -8.84 -0.12
C LEU A 201 7.60 -10.11 -0.52
N HIS A 202 6.46 -10.39 0.13
CA HIS A 202 5.61 -11.52 -0.19
C HIS A 202 4.78 -11.24 -1.45
N TYR A 203 4.39 -9.98 -1.66
CA TYR A 203 3.58 -9.59 -2.81
C TYR A 203 4.01 -8.25 -3.39
N VAL A 204 4.27 -8.22 -4.70
CA VAL A 204 4.59 -7.00 -5.44
C VAL A 204 3.74 -6.93 -6.70
N ASP A 205 2.92 -5.88 -6.87
CA ASP A 205 2.19 -5.61 -8.12
C ASP A 205 2.69 -4.32 -8.76
N ILE A 206 3.30 -4.42 -9.94
CA ILE A 206 3.88 -3.27 -10.63
C ILE A 206 3.07 -2.98 -11.89
N GLN A 207 2.51 -1.77 -11.93
CA GLN A 207 1.74 -1.26 -13.05
C GLN A 207 2.48 -0.08 -13.66
N LEU A 208 3.22 -0.37 -14.73
CA LEU A 208 3.90 0.64 -15.53
C LEU A 208 2.97 1.15 -16.63
N LYS A 209 3.04 2.46 -16.88
CA LYS A 209 2.38 3.10 -18.03
C LYS A 209 3.36 4.05 -18.71
N THR A 210 3.69 3.76 -19.95
CA THR A 210 4.45 4.65 -20.83
C THR A 210 3.74 4.68 -22.20
N PRO A 211 3.62 5.85 -22.85
CA PRO A 211 2.99 5.95 -24.16
C PRO A 211 3.89 5.43 -25.31
N MET A 212 5.19 5.21 -25.06
CA MET A 212 6.21 5.00 -26.10
C MET A 212 6.47 3.53 -26.44
N PHE A 213 6.06 2.60 -25.58
CA PHE A 213 6.39 1.17 -25.71
C PHE A 213 5.12 0.33 -25.76
N ASP A 214 5.23 -0.84 -26.37
CA ASP A 214 4.13 -1.76 -26.48
C ASP A 214 3.73 -2.32 -25.11
N ARG A 215 2.43 -2.60 -24.96
CA ARG A 215 1.89 -3.11 -23.69
C ARG A 215 2.56 -4.41 -23.25
N ALA A 216 2.97 -5.27 -24.19
CA ALA A 216 3.65 -6.52 -23.90
C ALA A 216 5.04 -6.29 -23.30
N GLU A 217 5.82 -5.38 -23.90
CA GLU A 217 7.14 -4.99 -23.40
C GLU A 217 7.05 -4.37 -22.01
N VAL A 218 6.11 -3.43 -21.82
CA VAL A 218 5.86 -2.80 -20.52
C VAL A 218 5.48 -3.81 -19.44
N GLN A 219 4.70 -4.84 -19.80
CA GLN A 219 4.35 -5.92 -18.88
C GLN A 219 5.52 -6.85 -18.59
N ALA A 220 6.38 -7.12 -19.57
CA ALA A 220 7.58 -7.95 -19.37
C ALA A 220 8.52 -7.29 -18.36
N VAL A 221 8.81 -6.00 -18.53
CA VAL A 221 9.70 -5.24 -17.63
C VAL A 221 9.06 -5.07 -16.25
N ALA A 222 7.74 -4.87 -16.18
CA ALA A 222 7.04 -4.87 -14.89
C ALA A 222 7.20 -6.21 -14.16
N ARG A 223 7.10 -7.35 -14.86
CA ARG A 223 7.31 -8.68 -14.26
C ARG A 223 8.74 -8.93 -13.84
N GLU A 224 9.71 -8.45 -14.63
CA GLU A 224 11.13 -8.50 -14.26
C GLU A 224 11.36 -7.77 -12.94
N LEU A 225 10.79 -6.56 -12.78
CA LEU A 225 10.84 -5.85 -11.51
C LEU A 225 10.12 -6.61 -10.38
N GLU A 226 8.95 -7.19 -10.63
CA GLU A 226 8.25 -8.03 -9.63
C GLU A 226 9.16 -9.17 -9.16
N ALA A 227 9.81 -9.87 -10.09
CA ALA A 227 10.73 -10.97 -9.78
C ALA A 227 11.95 -10.52 -8.96
N THR A 228 12.47 -9.31 -9.23
CA THR A 228 13.63 -8.77 -8.49
C THR A 228 13.31 -8.37 -7.05
N LEU A 229 12.07 -7.96 -6.77
CA LEU A 229 11.67 -7.39 -5.48
C LEU A 229 10.98 -8.39 -4.55
N MET A 230 10.34 -9.41 -5.12
CA MET A 230 9.54 -10.38 -4.39
C MET A 230 10.39 -11.58 -3.94
N ASP A 231 9.91 -12.30 -2.93
CA ASP A 231 10.47 -13.59 -2.60
C ASP A 231 10.35 -14.57 -3.79
N PRO A 232 11.41 -15.30 -4.17
CA PRO A 232 11.39 -16.19 -5.32
C PRO A 232 10.32 -17.29 -5.24
N ALA A 233 10.03 -17.83 -4.05
CA ALA A 233 9.02 -18.89 -3.89
C ALA A 233 7.62 -18.33 -4.08
N GLU A 234 7.32 -17.18 -3.47
CA GLU A 234 6.06 -16.46 -3.66
C GLU A 234 5.87 -16.02 -5.13
N PHE A 235 6.96 -15.65 -5.81
CA PHE A 235 6.93 -15.30 -7.24
C PHE A 235 6.55 -16.48 -8.10
N GLN A 236 7.16 -17.63 -7.86
CA GLN A 236 6.86 -18.85 -8.59
C GLN A 236 5.39 -19.26 -8.39
N MET A 237 4.90 -19.29 -7.15
CA MET A 237 3.50 -19.62 -6.85
C MET A 237 2.52 -18.71 -7.60
N ARG A 238 2.83 -17.42 -7.69
CA ARG A 238 1.98 -16.46 -8.41
C ARG A 238 2.03 -16.66 -9.92
N GLU A 239 3.21 -16.95 -10.48
CA GLU A 239 3.33 -17.29 -11.91
C GLU A 239 2.58 -18.58 -12.24
N ASP A 240 2.67 -19.60 -11.38
CA ASP A 240 1.93 -20.85 -11.52
C ASP A 240 0.42 -20.59 -11.47
N GLU A 241 -0.07 -19.75 -10.55
CA GLU A 241 -1.47 -19.35 -10.51
C GLU A 241 -1.89 -18.59 -11.79
N ARG A 242 -1.03 -17.69 -12.30
CA ARG A 242 -1.25 -16.96 -13.56
C ARG A 242 -1.32 -17.93 -14.75
N LEU A 243 -0.44 -18.92 -14.81
CA LEU A 243 -0.41 -19.96 -15.85
C LEU A 243 -1.65 -20.86 -15.76
N ALA A 244 -2.00 -21.34 -14.56
CA ALA A 244 -3.21 -22.12 -14.33
C ALA A 244 -4.47 -21.36 -14.75
N ARG A 245 -4.54 -20.04 -14.51
CA ARG A 245 -5.64 -19.18 -14.99
C ARG A 245 -5.69 -19.03 -16.51
N LYS A 246 -4.54 -19.04 -17.21
CA LYS A 246 -4.50 -19.01 -18.68
C LYS A 246 -4.88 -20.36 -19.29
N LEU A 247 -4.46 -21.45 -18.65
CA LEU A 247 -4.71 -22.82 -19.09
C LEU A 247 -6.10 -23.30 -18.74
N SER A 248 -6.71 -22.78 -17.67
CA SER A 248 -8.11 -23.05 -17.36
C SER A 248 -9.00 -22.44 -18.45
N PRO A 249 -9.67 -23.25 -19.29
CA PRO A 249 -10.68 -22.71 -20.18
C PRO A 249 -11.73 -22.04 -19.30
N ALA A 250 -12.23 -20.87 -19.72
CA ALA A 250 -13.31 -20.16 -19.05
C ALA A 250 -14.43 -21.18 -18.74
N LYS A 251 -14.48 -21.68 -17.49
CA LYS A 251 -15.48 -22.65 -17.07
C LYS A 251 -16.80 -21.91 -17.21
N LYS A 252 -17.51 -22.16 -18.32
CA LYS A 252 -18.91 -21.79 -18.48
C LYS A 252 -19.57 -22.41 -17.26
N ALA A 253 -19.99 -21.58 -16.31
CA ALA A 253 -20.84 -21.97 -15.21
C ALA A 253 -22.19 -22.41 -15.79
N ARG A 254 -22.22 -23.57 -16.42
CA ARG A 254 -23.43 -24.29 -16.79
C ARG A 254 -23.59 -25.36 -15.72
N ASN A 255 -24.69 -25.22 -14.98
CA ASN A 255 -25.24 -26.17 -14.02
C ASN A 255 -24.65 -26.05 -12.61
N VAL A 256 -25.07 -25.01 -11.90
CA VAL A 256 -25.24 -25.13 -10.44
C VAL A 256 -26.40 -26.11 -10.23
N LEU A 257 -26.09 -27.33 -9.79
CA LEU A 257 -27.09 -28.29 -9.33
C LEU A 257 -27.84 -27.67 -8.14
N ARG A 258 -29.12 -27.35 -8.34
CA ARG A 258 -30.05 -27.10 -7.22
C ARG A 258 -30.34 -28.44 -6.58
N LEU A 259 -29.75 -28.70 -5.42
CA LEU A 259 -30.21 -29.76 -4.53
C LEU A 259 -31.50 -29.27 -3.87
N VAL A 260 -32.63 -29.80 -4.33
CA VAL A 260 -33.92 -29.69 -3.65
C VAL A 260 -33.99 -30.87 -2.70
N PHE A 261 -34.08 -30.60 -1.39
CA PHE A 261 -34.41 -31.62 -0.41
C PHE A 261 -35.93 -31.64 -0.28
N ASP A 262 -36.57 -32.68 -0.81
CA ASP A 262 -37.97 -32.95 -0.51
C ASP A 262 -38.03 -33.55 0.90
N MET A 263 -38.73 -32.87 1.80
CA MET A 263 -39.14 -33.46 3.07
C MET A 263 -40.49 -34.11 2.88
N SER A 264 -40.50 -35.45 2.84
CA SER A 264 -41.69 -36.29 3.03
C SER A 264 -41.71 -36.85 4.44
#